data_AF-A0A815GYK5-F1
#
_entry.id   AF-A0A815GYK5-F1
#
_cell.length_a   1.000
_cell.length_b   1.000
_cell.length_c   1.000
_cell.angle_alpha   90.00
_cell.angle_beta   90.00
_cell.angle_gamma   90.00
#
_symmetry.space_group_name_H-M   'P 1'
#
loop_
_entity.id
_entity.type
_entity.pdbx_description
1 polymer ?
#
loop_
_entity_poly.entity_id
_entity_poly.type
_entity_poly.pdbx_seq_one_letter_code
_entity_poly.pdbx_strand_id
1 'polypeptide(L)'
;MLRDLNRSGNNLLNIIILDACRADEANDTWKTKASNEESCLTPAFGKALTSHIRVPNDSQFALIFSSDPGTVSFDGRPGGNSFFTSALLNHFTTSKLALDGMMMEVRIEMLLESSNKQRPWLHSCLTEEFHFNQGL
;
A
#
# COMPACT_ATOMS: atom_id res chain seq x y z
N MET A 1 10.69 -14.27 0.69
CA MET A 1 9.68 -13.41 1.36
C MET A 1 8.26 -13.91 1.10
N LEU A 2 7.59 -13.64 -0.03
CA LEU A 2 6.22 -14.12 -0.25
C LEU A 2 6.09 -15.66 -0.33
N ARG A 3 7.12 -16.35 -0.83
CA ARG A 3 7.20 -17.82 -0.79
C ARG A 3 7.30 -18.41 0.63
N ASP A 4 7.78 -17.64 1.60
CA ASP A 4 8.02 -18.09 2.96
C ASP A 4 6.82 -17.80 3.89
N LEU A 5 5.99 -16.82 3.55
CA LEU A 5 4.77 -16.47 4.31
C LEU A 5 3.70 -17.56 4.31
N ASN A 6 3.71 -18.42 3.28
CA ASN A 6 2.78 -19.55 3.17
C ASN A 6 3.24 -20.81 3.93
N ARG A 7 4.35 -20.74 4.67
CA ARG A 7 4.94 -21.91 5.33
C ARG A 7 4.49 -22.10 6.78
N SER A 8 3.75 -21.15 7.37
CA SER A 8 3.08 -21.34 8.65
C SER A 8 1.63 -21.83 8.41
N GLY A 9 1.29 -22.97 9.03
CA GLY A 9 0.17 -23.82 8.66
C GLY A 9 -1.26 -23.25 8.80
N ASN A 10 -2.19 -23.99 8.17
CA ASN A 10 -3.65 -23.93 8.25
C ASN A 10 -4.25 -22.53 8.53
N ASN A 11 -4.44 -21.75 7.45
CA ASN A 11 -5.20 -20.49 7.41
C ASN A 11 -4.65 -19.34 8.27
N LEU A 12 -3.37 -18.99 8.07
CA LEU A 12 -2.82 -17.75 8.60
C LEU A 12 -2.96 -16.64 7.56
N LEU A 13 -3.95 -15.76 7.79
CA LEU A 13 -4.10 -14.51 7.08
C LEU A 13 -2.80 -13.68 7.17
N ASN A 14 -2.25 -13.28 6.03
CA ASN A 14 -1.06 -12.44 5.96
C ASN A 14 -1.41 -11.02 5.46
N ILE A 15 -1.28 -10.02 6.32
CA ILE A 15 -1.44 -8.62 5.92
C ILE A 15 -0.08 -7.94 5.93
N ILE A 16 0.32 -7.39 4.79
CA ILE A 16 1.56 -6.63 4.64
C ILE A 16 1.21 -5.20 4.27
N ILE A 17 1.71 -4.26 5.06
CA ILE A 17 1.53 -2.83 4.86
C ILE A 17 2.89 -2.23 4.54
N LEU A 18 2.98 -1.53 3.41
CA LEU A 18 4.21 -0.97 2.90
C LEU A 18 4.04 0.52 2.63
N ASP A 19 4.56 1.33 3.54
CA ASP A 19 4.77 2.76 3.32
C ASP A 19 6.20 3.00 2.87
N ALA A 20 6.42 2.92 1.56
CA ALA A 20 7.74 3.05 0.97
C ALA A 20 7.63 3.70 -0.41
N CYS A 21 7.99 4.97 -0.50
CA CYS A 21 8.40 5.69 -1.71
C CYS A 21 8.68 7.15 -1.30
N ARG A 22 9.83 7.43 -0.69
CA ARG A 22 10.36 8.80 -0.61
C ARG A 22 11.00 9.11 -1.96
N ALA A 23 10.39 9.99 -2.75
CA ALA A 23 11.07 10.57 -3.89
C ALA A 23 12.06 11.63 -3.36
N ASP A 24 13.28 11.21 -3.04
CA ASP A 24 14.38 12.15 -2.84
C ASP A 24 14.93 12.52 -4.22
N GLU A 25 14.77 13.78 -4.64
CA GLU A 25 15.29 14.30 -5.93
C GLU A 25 16.81 14.08 -6.12
N ALA A 26 17.54 13.78 -5.03
CA ALA A 26 19.00 13.68 -4.99
C ALA A 26 19.57 12.25 -4.97
N ASN A 27 18.78 11.19 -4.72
CA ASN A 27 19.35 9.85 -4.51
C ASN A 27 18.54 8.73 -5.17
N ASP A 28 18.35 8.86 -6.47
CA ASP A 28 17.66 7.86 -7.28
C ASP A 28 18.58 6.69 -7.68
N THR A 29 18.75 5.74 -6.77
CA THR A 29 19.31 4.41 -7.08
C THR A 29 18.32 3.49 -7.80
N TRP A 30 17.09 3.95 -8.06
CA TRP A 30 15.97 3.16 -8.58
C TRP A 30 15.31 3.76 -9.84
N LYS A 31 15.91 4.81 -10.42
CA LYS A 31 15.60 5.32 -11.76
C LYS A 31 15.92 4.26 -12.82
N THR A 32 14.92 3.71 -13.50
CA THR A 32 15.17 3.11 -14.81
C THR A 32 15.56 4.24 -15.75
N LYS A 33 16.77 4.22 -16.31
CA LYS A 33 17.18 5.21 -17.33
C LYS A 33 16.25 5.06 -18.54
N ALA A 34 15.18 5.85 -18.60
CA ALA A 34 14.44 6.09 -19.82
C ALA A 34 15.30 7.01 -20.69
N SER A 35 15.96 6.44 -21.69
CA SER A 35 16.53 7.20 -22.79
C SER A 35 15.39 7.87 -23.54
N ASN A 36 15.47 9.19 -23.65
CA ASN A 36 14.66 10.10 -24.46
C ASN A 36 13.53 10.84 -23.69
N GLU A 37 13.87 12.10 -23.35
CA GLU A 37 13.05 13.30 -23.55
C GLU A 37 11.52 13.15 -23.44
N GLU A 38 11.05 13.00 -22.20
CA GLU A 38 9.92 13.70 -21.55
C GLU A 38 9.77 13.08 -20.15
N SER A 39 10.38 13.71 -19.14
CA SER A 39 10.60 13.14 -17.81
C SER A 39 9.30 13.03 -16.99
N CYS A 40 8.45 12.07 -17.32
CA CYS A 40 7.39 11.60 -16.44
C CYS A 40 8.01 10.63 -15.42
N LEU A 41 8.18 11.11 -14.19
CA LEU A 41 8.67 10.37 -13.03
C LEU A 41 7.76 9.16 -12.78
N THR A 42 8.13 7.98 -13.27
CA THR A 42 7.38 6.74 -13.03
C THR A 42 8.17 5.83 -12.10
N PRO A 43 7.79 5.81 -10.81
CA PRO A 43 8.27 4.83 -9.85
C PRO A 43 8.17 3.38 -10.34
N ALA A 44 9.30 2.69 -10.51
CA ALA A 44 9.35 1.29 -10.97
C ALA A 44 8.82 0.27 -9.93
N PHE A 45 8.61 0.71 -8.69
CA PHE A 45 8.31 -0.15 -7.54
C PHE A 45 6.98 -0.91 -7.71
N GLY A 46 5.95 -0.25 -8.25
CA GLY A 46 4.62 -0.88 -8.41
C GLY A 46 4.52 -1.93 -9.53
N LYS A 47 5.37 -1.84 -10.56
CA LYS A 47 5.33 -2.74 -11.73
C LYS A 47 6.13 -4.02 -11.52
N ALA A 48 7.22 -3.93 -10.76
CA ALA A 48 8.05 -5.08 -10.39
C ALA A 48 7.38 -5.96 -9.33
N LEU A 49 6.64 -5.35 -8.39
CA LEU A 49 6.01 -6.11 -7.31
C LEU A 49 4.87 -6.99 -7.80
N THR A 50 3.98 -6.57 -8.70
CA THR A 50 2.86 -7.45 -9.11
C THR A 50 3.14 -8.44 -10.22
N SER A 51 4.19 -8.22 -11.03
CA SER A 51 4.50 -9.12 -12.16
C SER A 51 5.08 -10.48 -11.74
N HIS A 52 5.58 -10.61 -10.50
CA HIS A 52 6.29 -11.82 -10.03
C HIS A 52 5.67 -12.45 -8.78
N ILE A 53 4.54 -11.94 -8.30
CA ILE A 53 3.85 -12.48 -7.12
C ILE A 53 2.97 -13.64 -7.55
N ARG A 54 3.50 -14.85 -7.48
CA ARG A 54 2.72 -16.08 -7.64
C ARG A 54 2.26 -16.55 -6.27
N VAL A 55 0.97 -16.35 -6.02
CA VAL A 55 0.33 -16.75 -4.76
C VAL A 55 -0.40 -18.07 -4.99
N PRO A 56 -0.17 -19.08 -4.15
CA PRO A 56 -1.01 -20.28 -4.10
C PRO A 56 -2.49 -19.93 -3.92
N ASN A 57 -3.37 -20.69 -4.58
CA ASN A 57 -4.81 -20.43 -4.58
C ASN A 57 -5.44 -20.47 -3.17
N ASP A 58 -4.85 -21.21 -2.24
CA ASP A 58 -5.35 -21.37 -0.87
C ASP A 58 -4.76 -20.32 0.10
N SER A 59 -3.99 -19.34 -0.41
CA SER A 59 -3.39 -18.31 0.43
C SER A 59 -4.40 -17.21 0.73
N GLN A 60 -4.39 -16.71 1.97
CA GLN A 60 -5.16 -15.54 2.40
C GLN A 60 -4.16 -14.40 2.64
N PHE A 61 -4.08 -13.42 1.73
CA PHE A 61 -3.21 -12.27 1.94
C PHE A 61 -3.83 -10.95 1.47
N ALA A 62 -3.34 -9.87 2.07
CA ALA A 62 -3.55 -8.51 1.62
C ALA A 62 -2.22 -7.74 1.61
N LEU A 63 -1.90 -7.10 0.50
CA LEU A 63 -0.79 -6.16 0.35
C LEU A 63 -1.36 -4.75 0.24
N ILE A 64 -0.88 -3.85 1.09
CA ILE A 64 -1.35 -2.47 1.15
C ILE A 64 -0.15 -1.56 0.90
N PHE A 65 -0.22 -0.74 -0.13
CA PHE A 65 0.80 0.21 -0.52
C PHE A 65 0.33 1.64 -0.27
N SER A 66 1.26 2.51 0.14
CA SER A 66 0.97 3.92 0.39
C SER A 66 0.70 4.76 -0.86
N SER A 67 1.07 4.28 -2.04
CA SER A 67 0.76 4.93 -3.33
C SER A 67 0.33 3.89 -4.36
N ASP A 68 -0.32 4.34 -5.43
CA ASP A 68 -0.63 3.49 -6.56
C ASP A 68 0.60 3.22 -7.45
N PRO A 69 0.62 2.10 -8.20
CA PRO A 69 1.77 1.77 -9.02
C PRO A 69 2.17 2.89 -9.97
N GLY A 70 3.44 3.28 -9.94
CA GLY A 70 3.96 4.35 -10.78
C GLY A 70 3.69 5.76 -10.24
N THR A 71 3.29 5.91 -8.98
CA THR A 71 3.20 7.20 -8.27
C THR A 71 4.00 7.18 -6.97
N VAL A 72 4.33 8.37 -6.46
CA VAL A 72 5.16 8.57 -5.27
C VAL A 72 4.30 8.68 -4.01
N SER A 73 4.86 8.32 -2.86
CA SER A 73 4.23 8.58 -1.56
C SER A 73 4.70 9.96 -1.07
N PHE A 74 3.77 10.89 -0.86
CA PHE A 74 4.13 12.21 -0.35
C PHE A 74 4.28 12.19 1.17
N ASP A 75 5.27 12.93 1.66
CA ASP A 75 5.31 13.28 3.08
C ASP A 75 4.03 14.09 3.43
N GLY A 76 3.48 13.82 4.61
CA GLY A 76 2.32 14.54 5.11
C GLY A 76 2.69 15.91 5.67
N ARG A 77 2.01 16.34 6.73
CA ARG A 77 2.29 17.64 7.35
C ARG A 77 3.71 17.67 7.94
N PRO A 78 4.41 18.82 7.91
CA PRO A 78 5.75 18.94 8.49
C PRO A 78 5.80 18.45 9.95
N GLY A 79 6.73 17.55 10.25
CA GLY A 79 6.90 16.95 11.58
C GLY A 79 5.87 15.87 11.95
N GLY A 80 5.00 15.46 11.02
CA GLY A 80 3.99 14.43 11.22
C GLY A 80 4.25 13.14 10.43
N ASN A 81 3.22 12.29 10.38
CA ASN A 81 3.21 11.06 9.58
C ASN A 81 2.99 11.37 8.09
N SER A 82 3.30 10.41 7.21
CA SER A 82 2.87 10.45 5.80
C SER A 82 1.33 10.55 5.70
N PHE A 83 0.81 11.03 4.56
CA PHE A 83 -0.65 11.03 4.35
C PHE A 83 -1.26 9.64 4.52
N PHE A 84 -0.55 8.61 4.05
CA PHE A 84 -0.97 7.23 4.18
C PHE A 84 -1.01 6.77 5.64
N THR A 85 0.09 6.91 6.37
CA THR A 85 0.16 6.45 7.76
C THR A 85 -0.80 7.25 8.65
N SER A 86 -0.96 8.55 8.41
CA SER A 86 -1.92 9.39 9.13
C SER A 86 -3.36 8.89 8.93
N ALA A 87 -3.80 8.74 7.68
CA ALA A 87 -5.15 8.28 7.37
C ALA A 87 -5.39 6.84 7.86
N LEU A 88 -4.39 5.97 7.69
CA LEU A 88 -4.47 4.59 8.16
C LEU A 88 -4.65 4.51 9.68
N LEU A 89 -3.93 5.32 10.47
CA LEU A 89 -4.07 5.35 11.93
C LEU A 89 -5.45 5.88 12.37
N ASN A 90 -5.98 6.88 11.66
CA ASN A 90 -7.32 7.43 11.92
C ASN A 90 -8.40 6.36 11.77
N HIS A 91 -8.29 5.52 10.74
CA HIS A 91 -9.28 4.49 10.44
C HIS A 91 -9.01 3.14 11.10
N PHE A 92 -7.78 2.86 11.54
CA PHE A 92 -7.43 1.64 12.27
C PHE A 92 -8.25 1.49 13.56
N THR A 93 -8.43 2.59 14.29
CA THR A 93 -9.00 2.59 15.65
C THR A 93 -10.50 2.84 15.70
N THR A 94 -11.08 3.39 14.64
CA THR A 94 -12.47 3.88 14.62
C THR A 94 -13.41 3.03 13.77
N SER A 95 -12.87 2.16 12.91
CA SER A 95 -13.66 1.49 11.88
C SER A 95 -14.21 0.14 12.35
N LYS A 96 -15.54 -0.01 12.35
CA LYS A 96 -16.23 -1.31 12.38
C LYS A 96 -16.30 -1.98 11.00
N LEU A 97 -15.58 -1.44 10.01
CA LEU A 97 -15.62 -1.92 8.63
C LEU A 97 -14.63 -3.05 8.40
N ALA A 98 -14.97 -3.94 7.48
CA ALA A 98 -14.03 -4.89 6.91
C ALA A 98 -12.87 -4.15 6.22
N LEU A 99 -11.74 -4.84 6.00
CA LEU A 99 -10.51 -4.31 5.44
C LEU A 99 -10.76 -3.47 4.19
N ASP A 100 -11.53 -3.98 3.23
CA ASP A 100 -11.84 -3.27 1.99
C ASP A 100 -12.58 -1.96 2.24
N GLY A 101 -13.55 -1.97 3.15
CA GLY A 101 -14.31 -0.77 3.55
C GLY A 101 -13.45 0.23 4.30
N MET A 102 -12.60 -0.23 5.23
CA MET A 102 -11.63 0.62 5.91
C MET A 102 -10.67 1.27 4.91
N MET A 103 -10.15 0.51 3.94
CA MET A 103 -9.24 1.03 2.93
C MET A 103 -9.92 1.96 1.92
N MET A 104 -11.24 1.87 1.74
CA MET A 104 -12.03 2.86 1.01
C MET A 104 -12.03 4.21 1.74
N GLU A 105 -12.26 4.23 3.05
CA GLU A 105 -12.22 5.46 3.85
C GLU A 105 -10.83 6.09 3.86
N VAL A 106 -9.78 5.28 4.09
CA VAL A 106 -8.38 5.72 3.98
C VAL A 106 -8.10 6.35 2.61
N ARG A 107 -8.64 5.78 1.52
CA ARG A 107 -8.50 6.32 0.17
C ARG A 107 -9.19 7.69 0.04
N ILE A 108 -10.38 7.85 0.60
CA ILE A 108 -11.12 9.13 0.56
C ILE A 108 -10.33 10.20 1.31
N GLU A 109 -9.86 9.92 2.52
CA GLU A 109 -9.07 10.87 3.32
C GLU A 109 -7.78 11.26 2.61
N MET A 110 -7.03 10.29 2.07
CA MET A 110 -5.80 10.57 1.33
C MET A 110 -6.03 11.41 0.07
N LEU A 111 -7.12 11.18 -0.66
CA LEU A 111 -7.46 11.99 -1.83
C LEU A 111 -7.77 13.44 -1.44
N LEU A 112 -8.45 13.65 -0.31
CA LEU A 112 -8.75 14.99 0.20
C LEU A 112 -7.47 15.73 0.64
N GLU A 113 -6.66 15.12 1.51
CA GLU A 113 -5.45 15.77 2.05
C GLU A 113 -4.37 15.97 0.97
N SER A 114 -4.27 15.07 -0.01
CA SER A 114 -3.29 15.17 -1.11
C SER A 114 -3.76 16.01 -2.30
N SER A 115 -4.97 16.59 -2.26
CA SER A 115 -5.58 17.28 -3.41
C SER A 115 -5.67 16.38 -4.67
N ASN A 116 -6.15 15.15 -4.49
CA ASN A 116 -6.29 14.10 -5.51
C ASN A 116 -4.97 13.63 -6.15
N LYS A 117 -3.82 13.81 -5.48
CA LYS A 117 -2.50 13.44 -6.01
C LYS A 117 -2.03 12.06 -5.57
N GLN A 118 -2.57 11.53 -4.48
CA GLN A 118 -2.15 10.26 -3.91
C GLN A 118 -3.35 9.44 -3.46
N ARG A 119 -3.28 8.14 -3.70
CA ARG A 119 -4.23 7.15 -3.20
C ARG A 119 -3.50 5.88 -2.81
N PRO A 120 -3.96 5.13 -1.80
CA PRO A 120 -3.37 3.86 -1.44
C PRO A 120 -3.75 2.79 -2.45
N TRP A 121 -2.99 1.70 -2.49
CA TRP A 121 -3.30 0.54 -3.33
C TRP A 121 -3.40 -0.73 -2.50
N LEU A 122 -4.53 -1.42 -2.63
CA LEU A 122 -4.82 -2.68 -1.96
C LEU A 122 -4.81 -3.80 -3.00
N HIS A 123 -4.01 -4.83 -2.76
CA HIS A 123 -3.97 -6.05 -3.55
C HIS A 123 -4.22 -7.24 -2.62
N SER A 124 -5.41 -7.83 -2.74
CA SER A 124 -5.96 -8.80 -1.80
C SER A 124 -6.46 -10.05 -2.53
N CYS A 125 -6.32 -11.22 -1.90
CA CYS A 125 -7.01 -12.45 -2.30
C CYS A 125 -7.82 -13.05 -1.15
N LEU A 126 -8.26 -12.19 -0.22
CA LEU A 126 -9.07 -12.62 0.91
C LEU A 126 -10.41 -13.19 0.42
N THR A 127 -10.78 -14.35 0.96
CA THR A 127 -12.09 -14.96 0.69
C THR A 127 -13.10 -14.74 1.81
N GLU A 128 -12.67 -14.13 2.91
CA GLU A 128 -13.48 -13.81 4.08
C GLU A 128 -13.22 -12.37 4.52
N GLU A 129 -14.22 -11.73 5.16
CA GLU A 129 -14.08 -10.38 5.67
C GLU A 129 -13.14 -10.33 6.86
N PHE A 130 -12.06 -9.58 6.74
CA PHE A 130 -11.17 -9.29 7.85
C PHE A 130 -11.51 -7.93 8.47
N HIS A 131 -11.59 -7.89 9.80
CA HIS A 131 -11.83 -6.66 10.56
C HIS A 131 -10.68 -6.42 11.53
N PHE A 132 -10.16 -5.20 11.57
CA PHE A 132 -9.24 -4.81 12.64
C PHE A 132 -10.02 -4.57 13.94
N ASN A 133 -9.38 -4.80 15.09
CA ASN A 133 -9.91 -4.51 16.42
C ASN A 133 -11.24 -5.20 16.79
N GLN A 134 -11.51 -6.40 16.26
CA GLN A 134 -12.76 -7.14 16.51
C GLN A 134 -12.90 -7.72 17.95
N GLY A 135 -12.00 -7.38 18.89
CA GLY A 135 -11.95 -7.94 20.24
C GLY A 135 -11.81 -6.90 21.37
N LEU A 136 -12.03 -5.62 21.07
CA LEU A 136 -12.16 -4.55 22.07
C LEU A 136 -13.64 -4.23 22.34
#